data_AF-A0A6D2J3K3-F1
#
_entry.id   AF-A0A6D2J3K3-F1
#
_cell.length_a   1.000
_cell.length_b   1.000
_cell.length_c   1.000
_cell.angle_alpha   90.00
_cell.angle_beta   90.00
_cell.angle_gamma   90.00
#
_symmetry.space_group_name_H-M   'P 1'
#
loop_
_entity.id
_entity.type
_entity.pdbx_description
1 polymer ?
#
loop_
_entity_poly.entity_id
_entity_poly.type
_entity_poly.pdbx_seq_one_letter_code
_entity_poly.pdbx_strand_id
1 'polypeptide(L)'
;MEEEAREVAVIDKDLEKKIKETVNKILKRSSLYQITELKAREKASSKLDLDLSQDPYKLVVREAVESFLEKAVKTIESQIQKQHTQIVQDVQKSTKKKKKKKTNKEEDSSTT
;
A
#
# COMPACT_ATOMS: atom_id res chain seq x y z
N MET A 1 37.83 -18.35 15.23
CA MET A 1 36.39 -18.05 15.20
C MET A 1 36.21 -16.84 16.09
N GLU A 2 36.25 -15.67 15.48
CA GLU A 2 36.08 -14.39 16.15
C GLU A 2 34.67 -13.96 15.78
N GLU A 3 33.69 -14.38 16.59
CA GLU A 3 32.36 -13.77 16.57
C GLU A 3 32.54 -12.36 17.15
N GLU A 4 32.89 -11.41 16.30
CA GLU A 4 32.75 -9.99 16.59
C GLU A 4 31.29 -9.75 16.96
N ALA A 5 31.07 -9.54 18.25
CA ALA A 5 29.82 -9.11 18.82
C ALA A 5 29.33 -7.89 18.04
N ARG A 6 28.27 -8.09 17.24
CA ARG A 6 27.50 -7.01 16.63
C ARG A 6 27.04 -6.12 17.78
N GLU A 7 27.71 -4.98 17.95
CA GLU A 7 27.28 -3.92 18.84
C GLU A 7 25.90 -3.47 18.34
N VAL A 8 24.85 -4.04 18.94
CA VAL A 8 23.47 -3.65 18.67
C VAL A 8 23.36 -2.24 19.23
N ALA A 9 23.63 -1.23 18.41
CA ALA A 9 23.44 0.16 18.79
C ALA A 9 21.97 0.34 19.21
N VAL A 10 21.76 0.41 20.53
CA VAL A 10 20.43 0.51 21.14
C VAL A 10 19.91 1.90 20.84
N ILE A 11 19.04 2.01 19.83
CA ILE A 11 18.29 3.23 19.58
C ILE A 11 17.25 3.39 20.69
N ASP A 12 17.11 4.60 21.20
CA ASP A 12 16.02 4.95 22.09
C ASP A 12 14.66 4.73 21.41
N LYS A 13 13.73 4.07 22.10
CA LYS A 13 12.42 3.70 21.53
C LYS A 13 11.59 4.91 21.10
N ASP A 14 11.69 6.02 21.81
CA ASP A 14 10.97 7.25 21.45
C ASP A 14 11.57 7.89 20.20
N LEU A 15 12.91 7.85 20.08
CA LEU A 15 13.60 8.30 18.87
C LEU A 15 13.27 7.42 17.67
N GLU A 16 13.30 6.09 17.82
CA GLU A 16 12.92 5.13 16.79
C GLU A 16 11.50 5.41 16.29
N LYS A 17 10.55 5.59 17.22
CA LYS A 17 9.16 5.93 16.88
C LYS A 17 9.07 7.26 16.15
N LYS A 18 9.81 8.30 16.58
CA LYS A 18 9.83 9.62 15.94
C LYS A 18 10.36 9.56 14.50
N ILE A 19 11.39 8.75 14.26
CA ILE A 19 11.93 8.48 12.92
C ILE A 19 10.84 7.80 12.07
N LYS A 20 10.28 6.68 12.54
CA LYS A 20 9.22 5.92 11.83
C LYS A 20 8.02 6.80 11.48
N GLU A 21 7.55 7.63 12.40
CA GLU A 21 6.44 8.55 12.16
C GLU A 21 6.77 9.61 11.11
N THR A 22 7.96 10.18 11.17
CA THR A 22 8.39 11.24 10.24
C THR A 22 8.53 10.70 8.82
N VAL A 23 9.14 9.52 8.66
CA VAL A 23 9.24 8.81 7.39
C VAL A 23 7.85 8.52 6.82
N ASN A 24 6.95 7.95 7.63
CA ASN A 24 5.57 7.67 7.21
C ASN A 24 4.82 8.95 6.78
N LYS A 25 4.99 10.07 7.49
CA LYS A 25 4.39 11.37 7.12
C LYS A 25 4.93 11.91 5.79
N ILE A 26 6.17 11.61 5.43
CA ILE A 26 6.77 11.97 4.14
C ILE A 26 6.22 11.08 3.03
N LEU A 27 6.21 9.76 3.24
CA LEU A 27 5.72 8.78 2.27
C LEU A 27 4.25 9.00 1.91
N LYS A 28 3.39 9.24 2.92
CA LYS A 28 1.95 9.54 2.71
C LYS A 28 1.66 10.77 1.86
N ARG A 29 2.57 11.76 1.86
CA ARG A 29 2.43 13.00 1.09
C ARG A 29 3.15 12.95 -0.26
N SER A 30 3.82 11.83 -0.55
CA SER A 30 4.63 11.66 -1.76
C SER A 30 3.99 10.64 -2.69
N SER A 31 4.30 10.75 -3.98
CA SER A 31 3.98 9.69 -4.95
C SER A 31 4.94 8.51 -4.78
N LEU A 32 4.39 7.29 -4.70
CA LEU A 32 5.17 6.05 -4.66
C LEU A 32 6.10 5.87 -5.87
N TYR A 33 5.81 6.53 -7.00
CA TYR A 33 6.66 6.50 -8.19
C TYR A 33 7.88 7.42 -8.10
N GLN A 34 7.85 8.42 -7.22
CA GLN A 34 8.87 9.48 -7.16
C GLN A 34 9.75 9.39 -5.91
N ILE A 35 9.21 8.82 -4.83
CA ILE A 35 9.89 8.69 -3.55
C ILE A 35 10.63 7.35 -3.47
N THR A 36 11.89 7.41 -3.05
CA THR A 36 12.73 6.25 -2.73
C THR A 36 13.08 6.28 -1.25
N GLU A 37 13.59 5.18 -0.71
CA GLU A 37 14.10 5.14 0.67
C GLU A 37 15.12 6.27 0.90
N LEU A 38 16.11 6.43 0.00
CA LEU A 38 17.12 7.48 0.08
C LEU A 38 16.50 8.88 0.21
N LYS A 39 15.54 9.22 -0.66
CA LYS A 39 14.86 10.54 -0.61
C LYS A 39 14.01 10.70 0.65
N ALA A 40 13.38 9.63 1.12
CA ALA A 40 12.61 9.67 2.37
C ALA A 40 13.54 9.89 3.57
N ARG A 41 14.70 9.23 3.58
CA ARG A 41 15.75 9.35 4.59
C ARG A 41 16.34 10.75 4.64
N GLU A 42 16.71 11.33 3.50
CA GLU A 42 17.21 12.71 3.41
C GLU A 42 16.18 13.72 3.95
N LYS A 43 14.93 13.63 3.48
CA LYS A 43 13.86 14.52 3.95
C LYS A 43 13.54 14.35 5.44
N ALA A 44 13.63 13.12 5.95
CA ALA A 44 13.42 12.86 7.38
C ALA A 44 14.59 13.40 8.21
N SER A 45 15.83 13.27 7.72
CA SER A 45 17.03 13.80 8.35
C SER A 45 16.93 15.32 8.49
N SER A 46 16.55 16.03 7.42
CA SER A 46 16.33 17.48 7.45
C SER A 46 15.15 17.92 8.33
N LYS A 47 14.18 17.05 8.62
CA LYS A 47 13.04 17.40 9.49
C LYS A 47 13.30 17.14 10.96
N LEU A 48 14.22 16.23 11.25
CA LEU A 48 14.58 15.83 12.61
C LEU A 48 15.86 16.50 13.08
N ASP A 49 16.53 17.26 12.20
CA ASP A 49 17.88 17.81 12.41
C ASP A 49 18.85 16.72 12.92
N LEU A 50 18.75 15.53 12.32
CA LEU A 50 19.48 14.32 12.70
C LEU A 50 19.93 13.57 11.45
N ASP A 51 21.21 13.19 11.36
CA ASP A 51 21.70 12.38 10.24
C ASP A 51 21.22 10.93 10.36
N LEU A 52 20.29 10.55 9.49
CA LEU A 52 19.77 9.18 9.41
C LEU A 52 20.57 8.30 8.44
N SER A 53 21.66 8.80 7.86
CA SER A 53 22.45 8.09 6.85
C SER A 53 23.22 6.89 7.42
N GLN A 54 23.53 6.96 8.71
CA GLN A 54 24.32 5.97 9.45
C GLN A 54 23.45 4.93 10.14
N ASP A 55 24.04 3.76 10.38
CA ASP A 55 23.47 2.80 11.30
C ASP A 55 23.55 3.36 12.73
N PRO A 56 22.58 3.03 13.60
CA PRO A 56 21.45 2.12 13.36
C PRO A 56 20.20 2.80 12.74
N TYR A 57 20.20 4.13 12.56
CA TYR A 57 19.02 4.89 12.07
C TYR A 57 18.60 4.52 10.66
N LYS A 58 19.56 4.20 9.78
CA LYS A 58 19.30 3.74 8.42
C LYS A 58 18.41 2.50 8.40
N LEU A 59 18.62 1.55 9.31
CA LEU A 59 17.79 0.35 9.43
C LEU A 59 16.35 0.69 9.81
N VAL A 60 16.16 1.63 10.74
CA VAL A 60 14.84 2.11 11.16
C VAL A 60 14.08 2.75 10.01
N VAL A 61 14.75 3.58 9.21
CA VAL A 61 14.14 4.20 8.03
C VAL A 61 13.74 3.14 7.01
N ARG A 62 14.63 2.17 6.76
CA ARG A 62 14.35 1.06 5.84
C ARG A 62 13.13 0.25 6.27
N GLU A 63 13.07 -0.15 7.54
CA GLU A 63 11.92 -0.87 8.11
C GLU A 63 10.61 -0.07 7.97
N ALA A 64 10.67 1.25 8.23
CA ALA A 64 9.51 2.13 8.08
C ALA A 64 9.00 2.19 6.64
N VAL A 65 9.90 2.25 5.65
CA VAL A 65 9.57 2.27 4.22
C VAL A 65 9.00 0.92 3.78
N GLU A 66 9.64 -0.19 4.15
CA GLU A 66 9.19 -1.55 3.82
C GLU A 66 7.78 -1.81 4.38
N SER A 67 7.55 -1.51 5.67
CA SER A 67 6.23 -1.65 6.30
C SER A 67 5.16 -0.80 5.63
N PHE A 68 5.53 0.40 5.15
CA PHE A 68 4.60 1.27 4.41
C PHE A 68 4.22 0.66 3.06
N LEU A 69 5.19 0.14 2.31
CA LEU A 69 4.97 -0.47 1.00
C LEU A 69 4.11 -1.74 1.12
N GLU A 70 4.39 -2.61 2.10
CA GLU A 70 3.58 -3.79 2.34
C GLU A 70 2.10 -3.45 2.61
N LYS A 71 1.86 -2.43 3.44
CA LYS A 71 0.49 -1.95 3.72
C LYS A 71 -0.18 -1.38 2.47
N ALA A 72 0.57 -0.65 1.65
CA ALA A 72 0.06 -0.10 0.39
C ALA A 72 -0.35 -1.21 -0.57
N VAL A 73 0.49 -2.22 -0.77
CA VAL A 73 0.20 -3.38 -1.64
C VAL A 73 -1.04 -4.12 -1.15
N LYS A 74 -1.10 -4.51 0.13
CA LYS A 74 -2.28 -5.18 0.72
C LYS A 74 -3.58 -4.39 0.52
N THR A 75 -3.50 -3.06 0.66
CA THR A 75 -4.66 -2.18 0.47
C THR A 75 -5.11 -2.17 -0.99
N ILE A 76 -4.17 -2.06 -1.93
CA ILE A 76 -4.44 -2.06 -3.37
C ILE A 76 -5.04 -3.40 -3.80
N GLU A 77 -4.46 -4.52 -3.39
CA GLU A 77 -4.98 -5.86 -3.68
C GLU A 77 -6.44 -6.03 -3.20
N SER A 78 -6.73 -5.60 -1.98
CA SER A 78 -8.10 -5.65 -1.43
C SER A 78 -9.08 -4.79 -2.23
N GLN A 79 -8.67 -3.60 -2.69
CA GLN A 79 -9.50 -2.72 -3.52
C GLN A 79 -9.76 -3.32 -4.89
N ILE A 80 -8.75 -3.87 -5.55
CA ILE A 80 -8.88 -4.53 -6.86
C ILE A 80 -9.85 -5.71 -6.76
N GLN A 81 -9.75 -6.52 -5.70
CA GLN A 81 -10.64 -7.67 -5.51
C GLN A 81 -12.11 -7.24 -5.31
N LYS A 82 -12.35 -6.16 -4.56
CA LYS A 82 -13.69 -5.56 -4.41
C LYS A 82 -14.24 -5.02 -5.72
N GLN A 83 -13.43 -4.32 -6.51
CA GLN A 83 -13.86 -3.83 -7.83
C GLN A 83 -14.16 -4.98 -8.80
N HIS A 84 -13.30 -6.00 -8.85
CA HIS A 84 -13.51 -7.17 -9.70
C HIS A 84 -14.82 -7.89 -9.35
N THR A 85 -15.07 -8.15 -8.05
CA THR A 85 -16.32 -8.78 -7.61
C THR A 85 -17.56 -7.96 -7.96
N GLN A 86 -17.51 -6.63 -7.84
CA GLN A 86 -18.61 -5.74 -8.23
C GLN A 86 -18.88 -5.80 -9.74
N ILE A 87 -17.84 -5.73 -10.57
CA ILE A 87 -17.95 -5.85 -12.03
C ILE A 87 -18.59 -7.18 -12.43
N VAL A 88 -18.16 -8.30 -11.84
CA VAL A 88 -18.72 -9.63 -12.13
C VAL A 88 -20.21 -9.69 -11.78
N GLN A 89 -20.63 -9.11 -10.64
CA GLN A 89 -22.04 -9.08 -10.24
C GLN A 89 -22.90 -8.24 -11.20
N ASP A 90 -22.40 -7.09 -11.66
CA ASP A 90 -23.13 -6.22 -12.57
C ASP A 90 -23.28 -6.83 -13.97
N VAL A 91 -22.27 -7.56 -14.45
CA VAL A 91 -22.34 -8.34 -15.70
C VAL A 91 -23.36 -9.49 -15.58
N GLN A 92 -23.43 -10.19 -14.44
CA GLN A 92 -24.42 -11.25 -14.24
C GLN A 92 -25.86 -10.72 -14.13
N LYS A 93 -26.08 -9.57 -13.49
CA LYS A 93 -27.41 -8.94 -13.42
C LYS A 93 -27.90 -8.47 -14.79
N SER A 94 -27.02 -7.90 -15.59
CA SER A 94 -27.36 -7.41 -16.94
C SER A 94 -27.66 -8.55 -17.93
N THR A 95 -26.94 -9.67 -17.86
CA THR A 95 -27.24 -10.88 -18.68
C THR A 95 -28.57 -11.53 -18.30
N LYS A 96 -28.91 -11.64 -17.00
CA LYS A 96 -30.24 -12.13 -16.56
C LYS A 96 -31.38 -11.22 -17.02
N LYS A 97 -31.21 -9.89 -16.99
CA LYS A 97 -32.21 -8.92 -17.52
C LYS A 97 -32.43 -9.07 -19.03
N LYS A 98 -31.36 -9.28 -19.81
CA LYS A 98 -31.46 -9.54 -21.26
C LYS A 98 -32.18 -10.85 -21.57
N LYS A 99 -31.92 -11.93 -20.81
CA LYS A 99 -32.60 -13.22 -21.01
C LYS A 99 -34.10 -13.12 -20.73
N LYS A 100 -34.51 -12.41 -19.67
CA LYS A 100 -35.93 -12.18 -19.34
C LYS A 100 -36.68 -11.29 -20.36
N LYS A 101 -35.98 -10.34 -21.01
CA LYS A 101 -36.56 -9.49 -22.07
C LYS A 101 -36.71 -10.23 -23.42
N LYS A 102 -35.90 -11.27 -23.69
CA LYS A 102 -36.02 -12.10 -24.90
C LYS A 102 -37.19 -13.07 -24.82
N THR A 103 -37.43 -13.71 -23.67
CA THR A 103 -38.57 -14.62 -23.49
C THR A 103 -39.94 -13.92 -23.60
N ASN A 104 -40.08 -12.68 -23.11
CA ASN A 104 -41.35 -11.96 -23.24
C ASN A 104 -41.67 -11.49 -24.68
N LYS A 105 -40.71 -11.50 -25.62
CA LYS A 105 -40.96 -11.03 -27.00
C LYS A 105 -41.41 -12.15 -27.94
N GLU A 106 -41.17 -13.41 -27.59
CA GLU A 106 -41.58 -14.58 -28.41
C GLU A 106 -43.03 -15.02 -28.13
N GLU A 107 -43.61 -14.71 -26.96
CA GLU A 107 -44.99 -15.12 -26.64
C GLU A 107 -46.07 -14.18 -27.20
N ASP A 108 -45.73 -12.93 -27.56
CA ASP A 108 -46.69 -11.98 -28.18
C ASP A 108 -46.82 -12.12 -29.71
N SER A 109 -45.92 -12.86 -30.40
CA SER A 109 -45.95 -12.98 -31.87
C SER A 109 -46.62 -14.25 -32.40
N SER A 110 -47.18 -15.11 -31.53
CA SER A 110 -47.81 -16.37 -31.93
C SER A 110 -49.35 -16.35 -31.93
N THR A 111 -49.97 -15.17 -31.79
CA THR A 111 -51.43 -15.00 -31.93
C THR A 111 -51.74 -14.22 -33.21
N THR A 112 -51.73 -14.89 -34.37
CA THR A 112 -52.49 -14.51 -35.58
C THR A 112 -52.71 -15.77 -36.41
#